data_AF-A0A949XXA5-F1
#
_entry.id   AF-A0A949XXA5-F1
#
_cell.length_a   1.000
_cell.length_b   1.000
_cell.length_c   1.000
_cell.angle_alpha   90.00
_cell.angle_beta   90.00
_cell.angle_gamma   90.00
#
_symmetry.space_group_name_H-M   'P 1'
#
loop_
_entity.id
_entity.type
_entity.pdbx_description
1 polymer ?
#
loop_
_entity_poly.entity_id
_entity_poly.type
_entity_poly.pdbx_seq_one_letter_code
_entity_poly.pdbx_strand_id
1 'polypeptide(L)'
;MAPRPGRCAAGAARLSAKTAAAVLLALGVGAQSGCSPGVETTYGFSRGESINGTGAFAELLRARGHIVRSAYRLNDEVKGWADVIVRFAPSPGPPEKKEAAWYTDWLTDGEGRCAIYVARDYDAEPDYWDEVLEHLDKGADAETRGRVEDARKEARDWVEKLPRLPKERATPEDWFAVTEPSTPPAVC
;
A
#
# COMPACT_ATOMS: atom_id res chain seq x y z
N MET A 1 1.37 54.56 43.11
CA MET A 1 1.73 55.11 41.77
C MET A 1 2.81 54.21 41.20
N ALA A 2 2.59 53.67 39.99
CA ALA A 2 3.13 52.41 39.46
C ALA A 2 4.65 52.15 39.63
N PRO A 3 5.08 50.88 39.87
CA PRO A 3 6.50 50.51 39.84
C PRO A 3 7.01 50.37 38.40
N ARG A 4 8.22 50.86 38.17
CA ARG A 4 8.97 50.80 36.90
C ARG A 4 9.49 49.38 36.62
N PRO A 5 9.51 48.91 35.36
CA PRO A 5 10.02 47.59 35.00
C PRO A 5 11.56 47.54 34.97
N GLY A 6 12.11 46.46 35.57
CA GLY A 6 13.52 46.09 35.49
C GLY A 6 13.92 45.64 34.09
N ARG A 7 15.10 46.07 33.64
CA ARG A 7 15.70 45.68 32.36
C ARG A 7 16.51 44.38 32.55
N CYS A 8 16.13 43.32 31.85
CA CYS A 8 16.98 42.15 31.61
C CYS A 8 18.09 42.52 30.63
N ALA A 9 19.35 42.35 31.01
CA ALA A 9 20.49 42.44 30.10
C ALA A 9 20.66 41.10 29.37
N ALA A 10 20.55 41.13 28.04
CA ALA A 10 20.86 40.01 27.15
C ALA A 10 22.38 39.83 27.06
N GLY A 11 22.90 38.72 27.60
CA GLY A 11 24.28 38.29 27.38
C GLY A 11 24.36 37.50 26.08
N ALA A 12 24.90 38.10 25.02
CA ALA A 12 25.26 37.39 23.80
C ALA A 12 26.51 36.51 24.07
N ALA A 13 26.32 35.21 24.19
CA ALA A 13 27.41 34.25 24.27
C ALA A 13 28.07 34.11 22.89
N ARG A 14 29.36 34.46 22.81
CA ARG A 14 30.18 34.29 21.60
C ARG A 14 30.51 32.81 21.43
N LEU A 15 29.93 32.14 20.42
CA LEU A 15 30.36 30.80 20.03
C LEU A 15 31.76 30.86 19.37
N SER A 16 32.67 30.02 19.87
CA SER A 16 34.01 29.84 19.32
C SER A 16 33.95 29.11 17.96
N ALA A 17 34.78 29.54 17.01
CA ALA A 17 34.84 28.97 15.65
C ALA A 17 35.14 27.45 15.62
N LYS A 18 35.71 26.90 16.70
CA LYS A 18 35.99 25.46 16.83
C LYS A 18 34.72 24.62 17.09
N THR A 19 33.68 25.21 17.68
CA THR A 19 32.40 24.53 17.94
C THR A 19 31.48 24.50 16.71
N ALA A 20 31.64 25.45 15.80
CA ALA A 20 30.87 25.50 14.55
C ALA A 20 31.27 24.39 13.56
N ALA A 21 32.55 24.03 13.51
CA ALA A 21 33.05 22.99 12.62
C ALA A 21 32.55 21.58 13.00
N ALA A 22 32.40 21.30 14.30
CA ALA A 22 31.93 20.00 14.79
C ALA A 22 30.43 19.77 14.52
N VAL A 23 29.61 20.83 14.52
CA VAL A 23 28.18 20.74 14.19
C VAL A 23 27.97 20.56 12.68
N LEU A 24 28.79 21.21 11.84
CA LEU A 24 28.75 21.04 10.39
C LEU A 24 29.21 19.64 9.93
N LEU A 25 30.15 19.01 10.65
CA LEU A 25 30.60 17.65 10.35
C LEU A 25 29.58 16.57 10.75
N ALA A 26 28.76 16.83 11.77
CA ALA A 26 27.69 15.92 12.20
C ALA A 26 26.44 15.96 11.29
N LEU A 27 26.25 17.05 10.55
CA LEU A 27 25.16 17.21 9.57
C LEU A 27 25.47 16.59 8.19
N GLY A 28 26.73 16.22 7.91
CA GLY A 28 27.17 15.73 6.60
C GLY A 28 27.06 14.22 6.36
N VAL A 29 26.70 13.41 7.37
CA VAL A 29 26.75 11.94 7.27
C VAL A 29 25.36 11.31 7.02
N GLY A 30 24.28 12.09 7.00
CA GLY A 30 22.92 11.58 6.79
C GLY A 30 22.47 11.37 5.34
N ALA A 31 23.28 11.71 4.33
CA ALA A 31 22.83 11.79 2.94
C ALA A 31 23.14 10.55 2.08
N GLN A 32 23.44 9.39 2.67
CA GLN A 32 23.79 8.16 1.93
C GLN A 32 22.99 6.91 2.34
N SER A 33 21.70 7.06 2.62
CA SER A 33 20.77 5.93 2.70
C SER A 33 19.64 6.11 1.69
N GLY A 34 20.00 6.10 0.40
CA GLY A 34 19.06 6.22 -0.73
C GLY A 34 19.14 5.05 -1.73
N CYS A 35 19.83 3.97 -1.39
CA CYS A 35 19.72 2.70 -2.12
C CYS A 35 18.74 1.80 -1.37
N SER A 36 17.45 2.05 -1.53
CA SER A 36 16.46 1.02 -1.20
C SER A 36 16.59 -0.08 -2.26
N PRO A 37 16.75 -1.37 -1.86
CA PRO A 37 16.56 -2.47 -2.79
C PRO A 37 15.15 -2.35 -3.37
N GLY A 38 15.02 -2.62 -4.67
CA GLY A 38 13.83 -2.35 -5.50
C GLY A 38 12.52 -2.45 -4.72
N VAL A 39 11.70 -1.41 -4.85
CA VAL A 39 10.41 -1.33 -4.18
C VAL A 39 9.61 -2.58 -4.54
N GLU A 40 9.11 -3.29 -3.53
CA GLU A 40 8.26 -4.46 -3.70
C GLU A 40 6.94 -4.00 -4.33
N THR A 41 6.75 -4.24 -5.63
CA THR A 41 5.56 -3.87 -6.41
C THR A 41 4.55 -5.01 -6.52
N THR A 42 4.79 -6.16 -5.86
CA THR A 42 3.86 -7.28 -5.92
C THR A 42 2.50 -6.89 -5.34
N TYR A 43 1.50 -6.84 -6.21
CA TYR A 43 0.13 -6.52 -5.86
C TYR A 43 -0.37 -7.34 -4.67
N GLY A 44 -0.94 -6.66 -3.67
CA GLY A 44 -1.50 -7.32 -2.49
C GLY A 44 -0.48 -7.83 -1.47
N PHE A 45 0.83 -7.69 -1.72
CA PHE A 45 1.89 -8.13 -0.81
C PHE A 45 2.37 -6.98 0.07
N SER A 46 2.78 -7.29 1.31
CA SER A 46 3.41 -6.33 2.22
C SER A 46 4.66 -6.93 2.85
N ARG A 47 5.82 -6.57 2.29
CA ARG A 47 7.13 -6.58 2.97
C ARG A 47 7.87 -5.31 2.55
N GLY A 48 8.24 -4.45 3.52
CA GLY A 48 9.02 -3.22 3.27
C GLY A 48 8.18 -1.94 3.11
N GLU A 49 8.86 -0.85 2.72
CA GLU A 49 8.24 0.43 2.33
C GLU A 49 7.40 0.23 1.06
N SER A 50 6.16 -0.16 1.29
CA SER A 50 5.23 -0.55 0.23
C SER A 50 4.71 0.69 -0.49
N ILE A 51 5.13 0.89 -1.75
CA ILE A 51 4.37 1.73 -2.70
C ILE A 51 3.01 1.07 -3.03
N ASN A 52 2.82 -0.22 -2.70
CA ASN A 52 1.52 -0.87 -2.81
C ASN A 52 0.61 -0.40 -1.66
N GLY A 53 -0.58 0.10 -1.99
CA GLY A 53 -1.51 0.71 -1.02
C GLY A 53 -1.95 -0.18 0.16
N THR A 54 -1.68 -1.49 0.13
CA THR A 54 -2.02 -2.43 1.20
C THR A 54 -1.21 -2.19 2.49
N GLY A 55 0.05 -1.78 2.38
CA GLY A 55 0.89 -1.45 3.54
C GLY A 55 0.38 -0.20 4.26
N ALA A 56 0.12 0.88 3.50
CA ALA A 56 -0.47 2.11 4.02
C ALA A 56 -1.85 1.85 4.64
N PHE A 57 -2.67 1.00 4.02
CA PHE A 57 -3.96 0.58 4.57
C PHE A 57 -3.81 -0.18 5.90
N ALA A 58 -2.84 -1.11 6.01
CA ALA A 58 -2.57 -1.81 7.25
C ALA A 58 -2.12 -0.86 8.38
N GLU A 59 -1.25 0.10 8.09
CA GLU A 59 -0.83 1.12 9.06
C GLU A 59 -2.00 2.01 9.50
N LEU A 60 -2.87 2.40 8.57
CA LEU A 60 -4.07 3.18 8.86
C LEU A 60 -5.01 2.45 9.83
N LEU A 61 -5.16 1.13 9.68
CA LEU A 61 -5.95 0.30 10.60
C LEU A 61 -5.26 0.15 11.97
N ARG A 62 -3.94 -0.07 12.00
CA ARG A 62 -3.15 -0.12 13.24
C ARG A 62 -3.25 1.18 14.02
N ALA A 63 -3.15 2.33 13.33
CA ALA A 63 -3.28 3.65 13.93
C ALA A 63 -4.66 3.90 14.58
N ARG A 64 -5.70 3.17 14.14
CA ARG A 64 -7.03 3.17 14.77
C ARG A 64 -7.19 2.15 15.91
N GLY A 65 -6.13 1.43 16.28
CA GLY A 65 -6.12 0.47 17.38
C GLY A 65 -6.46 -0.97 16.98
N HIS A 66 -6.55 -1.29 15.69
CA HIS A 66 -6.78 -2.67 15.24
C HIS A 66 -5.49 -3.49 15.24
N ILE A 67 -5.60 -4.79 15.53
CA ILE A 67 -4.50 -5.75 15.38
C ILE A 67 -4.51 -6.24 13.94
N VAL A 68 -3.48 -5.88 13.16
CA VAL A 68 -3.38 -6.25 11.75
C VAL A 68 -2.22 -7.22 11.53
N ARG A 69 -2.55 -8.43 11.06
CA ARG A 69 -1.60 -9.50 10.73
C ARG A 69 -1.80 -9.91 9.26
N SER A 70 -0.70 -10.17 8.56
CA SER A 70 -0.76 -10.73 7.20
C SER A 70 -0.75 -12.25 7.27
N ALA A 71 -1.60 -12.91 6.49
CA ALA A 71 -1.66 -14.36 6.36
C ALA A 71 -1.39 -14.78 4.90
N TYR A 72 -0.57 -15.80 4.71
CA TYR A 72 -0.25 -16.35 3.39
C TYR A 72 -1.07 -17.58 3.01
N ARG A 73 -1.72 -18.22 3.99
CA ARG A 73 -2.53 -19.42 3.82
C ARG A 73 -3.76 -19.33 4.70
N LEU A 74 -4.86 -19.88 4.21
CA LEU A 74 -6.09 -20.06 4.96
C LEU A 74 -6.01 -21.39 5.73
N ASN A 75 -5.90 -21.31 7.05
CA ASN A 75 -5.74 -22.47 7.94
C ASN A 75 -6.49 -22.22 9.27
N ASP A 76 -6.52 -23.23 10.13
CA ASP A 76 -7.23 -23.14 11.42
C ASP A 76 -6.63 -22.10 12.36
N GLU A 77 -5.34 -21.77 12.21
CA GLU A 77 -4.74 -20.66 12.95
C GLU A 77 -5.42 -19.35 12.57
N VAL A 78 -5.56 -19.03 11.27
CA VAL A 78 -6.26 -17.83 10.80
C VAL A 78 -7.70 -17.81 11.30
N LYS A 79 -8.41 -18.94 11.28
CA LYS A 79 -9.79 -19.03 11.82
C LYS A 79 -9.86 -18.61 13.29
N GLY A 80 -8.85 -18.97 14.07
CA GLY A 80 -8.83 -18.76 15.52
C GLY A 80 -8.57 -17.31 15.95
N TRP A 81 -7.96 -16.45 15.12
CA TRP A 81 -7.63 -15.08 15.52
C TRP A 81 -8.22 -13.99 14.62
N ALA A 82 -8.68 -14.31 13.42
CA ALA A 82 -9.22 -13.31 12.51
C ALA A 82 -10.72 -13.09 12.79
N ASP A 83 -11.08 -11.85 13.12
CA ASP A 83 -12.47 -11.37 13.11
C ASP A 83 -12.86 -10.80 11.74
N VAL A 84 -11.91 -10.14 11.07
CA VAL A 84 -12.08 -9.55 9.74
C VAL A 84 -10.94 -10.00 8.84
N ILE A 85 -11.28 -10.45 7.63
CA ILE A 85 -10.30 -10.82 6.60
C ILE A 85 -10.47 -9.88 5.40
N VAL A 86 -9.42 -9.15 5.06
CA VAL A 86 -9.34 -8.36 3.82
C VAL A 86 -8.46 -9.11 2.83
N ARG A 87 -9.05 -9.60 1.74
CA ARG A 87 -8.39 -10.39 0.72
C ARG A 87 -8.19 -9.56 -0.55
N PHE A 88 -6.93 -9.22 -0.85
CA PHE A 88 -6.53 -8.69 -2.16
C PHE A 88 -6.26 -9.87 -3.10
N ALA A 89 -7.17 -10.14 -4.03
CA ALA A 89 -7.06 -11.26 -4.95
C ALA A 89 -6.00 -10.96 -6.02
N PRO A 90 -5.04 -11.88 -6.28
CA PRO A 90 -3.97 -11.61 -7.25
C PRO A 90 -4.44 -11.73 -8.71
N SER A 91 -5.67 -12.20 -8.94
CA SER A 91 -6.27 -12.40 -10.26
C SER A 91 -7.71 -11.89 -10.31
N PRO A 92 -8.21 -11.45 -11.47
CA PRO A 92 -9.59 -11.04 -11.64
C PRO A 92 -10.59 -12.17 -11.35
N GLY A 93 -11.76 -11.79 -10.85
CA GLY A 93 -12.91 -12.67 -10.68
C GLY A 93 -12.96 -13.42 -9.34
N PRO A 94 -13.81 -14.47 -9.26
CA PRO A 94 -14.04 -15.21 -8.04
C PRO A 94 -12.82 -16.05 -7.64
N PRO A 95 -12.65 -16.36 -6.35
CA PRO A 95 -11.57 -17.20 -5.87
C PRO A 95 -11.74 -18.67 -6.31
N GLU A 96 -10.74 -19.48 -5.99
CA GLU A 96 -10.82 -20.93 -6.15
C GLU A 96 -11.95 -21.51 -5.28
N LYS A 97 -12.61 -22.58 -5.74
CA LYS A 97 -13.68 -23.27 -4.99
C LYS A 97 -13.30 -23.61 -3.56
N LYS A 98 -12.07 -24.09 -3.33
CA LYS A 98 -11.58 -24.44 -1.99
C LYS A 98 -11.39 -23.21 -1.10
N GLU A 99 -10.92 -22.11 -1.68
CA GLU A 99 -10.79 -20.83 -0.97
C GLU A 99 -12.18 -20.28 -0.62
N ALA A 100 -13.13 -20.30 -1.56
CA ALA A 100 -14.52 -19.92 -1.32
C ALA A 100 -15.18 -20.73 -0.20
N ALA A 101 -15.07 -22.07 -0.27
CA ALA A 101 -15.62 -22.95 0.76
C ALA A 101 -15.01 -22.68 2.15
N TRP A 102 -13.71 -22.36 2.20
CA TRP A 102 -13.06 -21.99 3.46
C TRP A 102 -13.62 -20.68 4.02
N TYR A 103 -13.83 -19.65 3.19
CA TYR A 103 -14.43 -18.40 3.64
C TYR A 103 -15.86 -18.61 4.11
N THR A 104 -16.65 -19.41 3.40
CA THR A 104 -18.03 -19.73 3.82
C THR A 104 -18.03 -20.42 5.18
N ASP A 105 -17.22 -21.46 5.36
CA ASP A 105 -17.08 -22.15 6.64
C ASP A 105 -16.69 -21.19 7.76
N TRP A 106 -15.64 -20.38 7.56
CA TRP A 106 -15.21 -19.37 8.51
C TRP A 106 -16.30 -18.33 8.79
N LEU A 107 -17.00 -17.79 7.79
CA LEU A 107 -18.07 -16.81 8.01
C LEU A 107 -19.24 -17.39 8.82
N THR A 108 -19.52 -18.69 8.68
CA THR A 108 -20.64 -19.35 9.38
C THR A 108 -20.29 -19.89 10.77
N ASP A 109 -19.01 -20.08 11.08
CA ASP A 109 -18.56 -20.68 12.34
C ASP A 109 -18.47 -19.68 13.51
N GLY A 110 -18.64 -18.37 13.30
CA GLY A 110 -18.60 -17.39 14.38
C GLY A 110 -19.36 -16.10 14.10
N GLU A 111 -19.90 -15.49 15.16
CA GLU A 111 -20.57 -14.18 15.07
C GLU A 111 -19.56 -13.05 14.82
N GLY A 112 -20.00 -12.00 14.12
CA GLY A 112 -19.20 -10.80 13.87
C GLY A 112 -18.07 -10.96 12.84
N ARG A 113 -17.96 -12.13 12.19
CA ARG A 113 -16.95 -12.37 11.15
C ARG A 113 -17.28 -11.63 9.86
N CYS A 114 -16.27 -11.00 9.26
CA CYS A 114 -16.44 -10.24 8.02
C CYS A 114 -15.32 -10.53 7.01
N ALA A 115 -15.69 -10.91 5.78
CA ALA A 115 -14.77 -11.05 4.66
C ALA A 115 -14.96 -9.89 3.68
N ILE A 116 -13.88 -9.15 3.42
CA ILE A 116 -13.81 -8.12 2.39
C ILE A 116 -12.94 -8.67 1.27
N TYR A 117 -13.51 -8.89 0.10
CA TYR A 117 -12.78 -9.38 -1.07
C TYR A 117 -12.57 -8.25 -2.09
N VAL A 118 -11.31 -7.97 -2.38
CA VAL A 118 -10.87 -6.95 -3.34
C VAL A 118 -10.35 -7.68 -4.57
N ALA A 119 -11.16 -7.71 -5.63
CA ALA A 119 -10.79 -8.30 -6.90
C ALA A 119 -9.72 -7.44 -7.61
N ARG A 120 -8.75 -8.08 -8.28
CA ARG A 120 -7.82 -7.38 -9.17
C ARG A 120 -8.51 -7.14 -10.51
N ASP A 121 -8.98 -5.94 -10.75
CA ASP A 121 -9.67 -5.54 -11.99
C ASP A 121 -8.95 -4.42 -12.75
N TYR A 122 -7.92 -3.81 -12.16
CA TYR A 122 -7.23 -2.66 -12.72
C TYR A 122 -5.73 -2.66 -12.36
N ASP A 123 -4.93 -2.09 -13.26
CA ASP A 123 -3.53 -1.76 -13.07
C ASP A 123 -3.32 -0.30 -13.50
N ALA A 124 -2.74 0.50 -12.62
CA ALA A 124 -2.55 1.94 -12.85
C ALA A 124 -1.27 2.26 -13.63
N GLU A 125 -0.38 1.28 -13.78
CA GLU A 125 0.91 1.47 -14.44
C GLU A 125 0.79 1.95 -15.90
N PRO A 126 -0.14 1.43 -16.74
CA PRO A 126 -0.36 1.96 -18.09
C PRO A 126 -0.72 3.45 -18.11
N ASP A 127 -1.61 3.87 -17.21
CA ASP A 127 -2.11 5.25 -17.14
C ASP A 127 -1.01 6.21 -16.65
N TYR A 128 -0.19 5.75 -15.70
CA TYR A 128 1.00 6.47 -15.26
C TYR A 128 1.96 6.73 -16.43
N TRP A 129 2.28 5.69 -17.22
CA TRP A 129 3.18 5.87 -18.36
C TRP A 129 2.57 6.69 -19.49
N ASP A 130 1.24 6.63 -19.68
CA ASP A 130 0.51 7.55 -20.56
C ASP A 130 0.72 9.01 -20.12
N GLU A 131 0.58 9.31 -18.82
CA GLU A 131 0.80 10.66 -18.27
C GLU A 131 2.28 11.10 -18.39
N VAL A 132 3.24 10.20 -18.13
CA VAL A 132 4.67 10.49 -18.29
C VAL A 132 5.00 10.85 -19.73
N LEU A 133 4.44 10.16 -20.72
CA LEU A 133 4.66 10.49 -22.14
C LEU A 133 4.05 11.84 -22.53
N GLU A 134 2.86 12.15 -22.01
CA GLU A 134 2.19 13.43 -22.28
C GLU A 134 3.01 14.62 -21.77
N HIS A 135 3.62 14.47 -20.60
CA HIS A 135 4.43 15.51 -19.94
C HIS A 135 5.92 15.44 -20.29
N LEU A 136 6.34 14.47 -21.11
CA LEU A 136 7.73 14.36 -21.53
C LEU A 136 8.13 15.56 -22.37
N ASP A 137 9.24 16.20 -22.01
CA ASP A 137 9.76 17.35 -22.75
C ASP A 137 9.92 16.99 -24.24
N LYS A 138 9.50 17.91 -25.12
CA LYS A 138 9.68 17.77 -26.56
C LYS A 138 11.16 17.76 -26.95
N GLY A 139 12.03 18.30 -26.08
CA GLY A 139 13.49 18.20 -26.19
C GLY A 139 14.11 16.93 -25.60
N ALA A 140 13.31 16.03 -25.00
CA ALA A 140 13.84 14.77 -24.47
C ALA A 140 14.50 13.96 -25.59
N ASP A 141 15.66 13.38 -25.28
CA ASP A 141 16.40 12.56 -26.22
C ASP A 141 15.61 11.30 -26.62
N ALA A 142 15.95 10.75 -27.79
CA ALA A 142 15.26 9.60 -28.36
C ALA A 142 15.38 8.33 -27.49
N GLU A 143 16.45 8.19 -26.71
CA GLU A 143 16.64 7.05 -25.81
C GLU A 143 15.66 7.12 -24.63
N THR A 144 15.55 8.29 -24.00
CA THR A 144 14.62 8.53 -22.90
C THR A 144 13.18 8.32 -23.35
N ARG A 145 12.80 8.86 -24.51
CA ARG A 145 11.47 8.62 -25.08
C ARG A 145 11.22 7.14 -25.36
N GLY A 146 12.20 6.46 -25.98
CA GLY A 146 12.11 5.03 -26.27
C GLY A 146 11.91 4.19 -25.01
N ARG A 147 12.65 4.46 -23.92
CA ARG A 147 12.48 3.77 -22.64
C ARG A 147 11.08 3.92 -22.05
N VAL A 148 10.51 5.12 -22.11
CA VAL A 148 9.16 5.38 -21.60
C VAL A 148 8.10 4.68 -22.46
N GLU A 149 8.27 4.69 -23.79
CA GLU A 149 7.38 3.97 -24.71
C GLU A 149 7.43 2.44 -24.51
N ASP A 150 8.63 1.89 -24.31
CA ASP A 150 8.82 0.47 -24.00
C ASP A 150 8.19 0.10 -22.66
N ALA A 151 8.41 0.90 -21.61
CA ALA A 151 7.81 0.69 -20.29
C ALA A 151 6.27 0.75 -20.34
N ARG A 152 5.71 1.71 -21.08
CA ARG A 152 4.26 1.81 -21.30
C ARG A 152 3.71 0.57 -22.00
N LYS A 153 4.39 0.10 -23.04
CA LYS A 153 3.95 -1.09 -23.79
C LYS A 153 3.96 -2.31 -22.87
N GLU A 154 5.04 -2.50 -22.13
CA GLU A 154 5.17 -3.58 -21.17
C GLU A 154 4.10 -3.52 -20.06
N ALA A 155 3.73 -2.32 -19.61
CA ALA A 155 2.66 -2.12 -18.63
C ALA A 155 1.29 -2.50 -19.19
N ARG A 156 1.00 -2.21 -20.47
CA ARG A 156 -0.28 -2.58 -21.10
C ARG A 156 -0.50 -4.09 -21.18
N ASP A 157 0.57 -4.85 -21.24
CA ASP A 157 0.54 -6.32 -21.26
C ASP A 157 0.45 -6.94 -19.84
N TRP A 158 0.07 -6.15 -18.82
CA TRP A 158 -0.02 -6.62 -17.42
C TRP A 158 -0.97 -7.81 -17.22
N VAL A 159 -2.01 -7.92 -18.05
CA VAL A 159 -2.96 -9.04 -18.01
C VAL A 159 -2.26 -10.37 -18.36
N GLU A 160 -1.26 -10.35 -19.25
CA GLU A 160 -0.50 -11.55 -19.61
C GLU A 160 0.43 -12.01 -18.48
N LYS A 161 0.82 -11.08 -17.61
CA LYS A 161 1.67 -11.34 -16.44
C LYS A 161 0.88 -11.84 -15.23
N LEU A 162 -0.45 -11.90 -15.32
CA LEU A 162 -1.29 -12.41 -14.24
C LEU A 162 -0.95 -13.87 -13.90
N PRO A 163 -1.08 -14.27 -12.63
CA PRO A 163 -1.03 -15.67 -12.26
C PRO A 163 -2.07 -16.45 -13.06
N ARG A 164 -1.78 -17.73 -13.32
CA ARG A 164 -2.76 -18.62 -13.94
C ARG A 164 -4.02 -18.64 -13.08
N LEU A 165 -5.17 -18.47 -13.74
CA LEU A 165 -6.45 -18.56 -13.07
C LEU A 165 -6.61 -19.93 -12.38
N PRO A 166 -7.34 -19.98 -11.26
CA PRO A 166 -7.66 -21.24 -10.60
C PRO A 166 -8.30 -22.23 -11.58
N LYS A 167 -7.92 -23.52 -11.48
CA LYS A 167 -8.51 -24.59 -12.31
C LYS A 167 -10.02 -24.72 -12.06
N GLU A 168 -10.43 -24.54 -10.81
CA GLU A 168 -11.81 -24.65 -10.35
C GLU A 168 -12.20 -23.34 -9.66
N ARG A 169 -12.88 -22.46 -10.39
CA ARG A 169 -13.42 -21.22 -9.84
C ARG A 169 -14.74 -21.48 -9.13
N ALA A 170 -14.97 -20.76 -8.03
CA ALA A 170 -16.26 -20.73 -7.39
C ALA A 170 -17.32 -20.08 -8.30
N THR A 171 -18.57 -20.55 -8.20
CA THR A 171 -19.73 -19.88 -8.80
C THR A 171 -20.28 -18.84 -7.82
N PRO A 172 -21.15 -17.90 -8.24
CA PRO A 172 -21.81 -16.98 -7.32
C PRO A 172 -22.57 -17.67 -6.18
N GLU A 173 -23.04 -18.90 -6.39
CA GLU A 173 -23.69 -19.70 -5.36
C GLU A 173 -22.69 -20.32 -4.38
N ASP A 174 -21.49 -20.70 -4.87
CA ASP A 174 -20.37 -21.17 -4.05
C ASP A 174 -19.67 -20.02 -3.30
N TRP A 175 -19.81 -18.78 -3.81
CA TRP A 175 -19.01 -17.62 -3.46
C TRP A 175 -19.84 -16.34 -3.56
N PHE A 176 -20.10 -15.67 -2.43
CA PHE A 176 -20.87 -14.42 -2.35
C PHE A 176 -22.01 -14.37 -3.38
N ALA A 177 -23.13 -15.01 -3.05
CA ALA A 177 -24.38 -14.71 -3.75
C ALA A 177 -24.73 -13.25 -3.43
N VAL A 178 -24.19 -12.29 -4.18
CA VAL A 178 -24.57 -10.88 -4.10
C VAL A 178 -25.94 -10.76 -4.75
N THR A 179 -26.97 -11.28 -4.09
CA THR A 179 -28.34 -11.15 -4.58
C THR A 179 -28.86 -9.73 -4.36
N GLU A 180 -28.30 -8.99 -3.39
CA GLU A 180 -28.56 -7.55 -3.23
C GLU A 180 -27.28 -6.82 -2.75
N PRO A 181 -26.84 -5.74 -3.42
CA PRO A 181 -25.85 -4.84 -2.85
C PRO A 181 -26.40 -4.27 -1.54
N SER A 182 -25.67 -4.39 -0.43
CA SER A 182 -25.99 -3.65 0.78
C SER A 182 -26.03 -2.17 0.44
N THR A 183 -27.15 -1.49 0.74
CA THR A 183 -27.26 -0.04 0.58
C THR A 183 -26.02 0.61 1.19
N PRO A 184 -25.22 1.36 0.42
CA PRO A 184 -24.01 1.99 0.96
C PRO A 184 -24.41 2.82 2.17
N PRO A 185 -23.60 2.83 3.26
CA PRO A 185 -23.91 3.63 4.42
C PRO A 185 -24.16 5.06 3.96
N ALA A 186 -25.31 5.62 4.35
CA ALA A 186 -25.62 7.01 4.07
C ALA A 186 -24.47 7.85 4.63
N VAL A 187 -23.78 8.55 3.73
CA VAL A 187 -22.64 9.40 4.02
C VAL A 187 -23.00 10.30 5.21
N CYS A 188 -22.14 10.35 6.23
CA CYS A 188 -22.24 11.31 7.32
C CYS A 188 -21.91 12.72 6.83
#